data_AF-A0A4R8ZF04-F1
#
_entry.id   AF-A0A4R8ZF04-F1
#
_cell.length_a   1.000
_cell.length_b   1.000
_cell.length_c   1.000
_cell.angle_alpha   90.00
_cell.angle_beta   90.00
_cell.angle_gamma   90.00
#
_symmetry.space_group_name_H-M   'P 1'
#
loop_
_entity.id
_entity.type
_entity.pdbx_description
1 polymer ?
#
loop_
_entity_poly.entity_id
_entity_poly.type
_entity_poly.pdbx_seq_one_letter_code
_entity_poly.pdbx_strand_id
1 'polypeptide(L)'
;MEYPGFVFRRGGVEMRVSHVNVGGSTRAELRTELGSRGVLLNAYADMLLDHTIFDPRAEEEIKIIERTVGELGLRTGATLPEIFAVARERGFALCPPDTGPYLRLAMASQANASDSVLSAGRSPAGALKVASAPLSDDVAFPKGFYLRVVDGQQWLRGFRCDHEYLFSTEDRFAFQRL
;
A
#
# COMPACT_ATOMS: atom_id res chain seq x y z
N MET A 1 21.83 -8.13 -10.71
CA MET A 1 21.17 -9.33 -10.15
C MET A 1 19.70 -8.99 -10.07
N GLU A 2 18.97 -9.23 -11.17
CA GLU A 2 17.55 -8.91 -11.28
C GLU A 2 16.75 -10.07 -10.68
N TYR A 3 15.86 -9.77 -9.73
CA TYR A 3 14.82 -10.71 -9.31
C TYR A 3 13.60 -10.45 -10.20
N PRO A 4 13.35 -11.24 -11.26
CA PRO A 4 12.10 -11.11 -11.99
C PRO A 4 10.96 -11.56 -11.05
N GLY A 5 10.01 -10.66 -10.78
CA GLY A 5 8.79 -11.01 -10.07
C GLY A 5 8.11 -12.19 -10.76
N PHE A 6 7.94 -13.30 -10.04
CA PHE A 6 7.32 -14.50 -10.61
C PHE A 6 5.81 -14.28 -10.75
N VAL A 7 5.33 -14.30 -12.00
CA VAL A 7 3.89 -14.29 -12.31
C VAL A 7 3.36 -15.72 -12.20
N PHE A 8 2.61 -16.02 -11.14
CA PHE A 8 1.87 -17.28 -11.02
C PHE A 8 0.45 -17.10 -11.58
N ARG A 9 0.07 -17.94 -12.55
CA ARG A 9 -1.30 -18.02 -13.08
C ARG A 9 -2.00 -19.25 -12.51
N ARG A 10 -3.06 -19.07 -11.71
CA ARG A 10 -4.00 -20.14 -11.36
C ARG A 10 -5.42 -19.58 -11.51
N GLY A 11 -6.20 -20.12 -12.45
CA GLY A 11 -7.63 -19.80 -12.60
C GLY A 11 -7.97 -18.44 -13.24
N GLY A 12 -7.13 -17.91 -14.14
CA GLY A 12 -7.46 -16.71 -14.93
C GLY A 12 -7.24 -15.36 -14.24
N VAL A 13 -6.88 -15.35 -12.95
CA VAL A 13 -6.52 -14.12 -12.21
C VAL A 13 -5.00 -14.04 -12.11
N GLU A 14 -4.42 -12.94 -12.60
CA GLU A 14 -2.98 -12.66 -12.52
C GLU A 14 -2.63 -12.28 -11.07
N MET A 15 -1.93 -13.16 -10.36
CA MET A 15 -1.45 -12.85 -9.00
C MET A 15 -0.12 -12.12 -9.09
N ARG A 16 -0.09 -10.87 -8.64
CA ARG A 16 1.14 -10.11 -8.42
C ARG A 16 1.67 -10.42 -7.02
N VAL A 17 2.83 -11.05 -6.99
CA VAL A 17 3.56 -11.37 -5.76
C VAL A 17 4.94 -10.73 -5.86
N SER A 18 5.33 -10.01 -4.81
CA SER A 18 6.68 -9.45 -4.66
C SER A 18 7.25 -9.82 -3.29
N HIS A 19 8.57 -9.92 -3.21
CA HIS A 19 9.28 -10.02 -1.93
C HIS A 19 9.86 -8.64 -1.64
N VAL A 20 9.68 -8.17 -0.40
CA VAL A 20 10.13 -6.84 0.02
C VAL A 20 10.80 -7.00 1.37
N ASN A 21 12.02 -6.48 1.49
CA ASN A 21 12.66 -6.31 2.78
C ASN A 21 12.15 -5.04 3.44
N VAL A 22 11.70 -5.16 4.69
CA VAL A 22 11.09 -4.09 5.48
C VAL A 22 11.82 -3.98 6.82
N GLY A 23 12.11 -2.75 7.25
CA GLY A 23 12.90 -2.46 8.45
C GLY A 23 14.36 -2.11 8.12
N GLY A 24 15.17 -1.91 9.16
CA GLY A 24 16.60 -1.58 9.04
C GLY A 24 16.91 -0.09 8.81
N SER A 25 16.10 0.64 8.06
CA SER A 25 16.34 2.06 7.78
C SER A 25 15.67 2.98 8.81
N THR A 26 16.35 4.08 9.13
CA THR A 26 15.77 5.21 9.86
C THR A 26 14.76 5.98 9.01
N ARG A 27 13.91 6.77 9.68
CA ARG A 27 13.00 7.73 9.02
C ARG A 27 13.73 8.67 8.06
N ALA A 28 14.92 9.15 8.43
CA ALA A 28 15.72 10.03 7.60
C ALA A 28 16.26 9.32 6.35
N GLU A 29 16.81 8.11 6.51
CA GLU A 29 17.31 7.31 5.39
C GLU A 29 16.20 6.97 4.38
N LEU A 30 15.01 6.59 4.87
CA LEU A 30 13.85 6.34 4.01
C LEU A 30 13.49 7.58 3.18
N ARG A 31 13.46 8.76 3.79
CA ARG A 31 13.18 10.02 3.08
C ARG A 31 14.25 10.33 2.04
N THR A 32 15.51 10.16 2.40
CA THR A 32 16.64 10.37 1.48
C THR A 32 16.58 9.41 0.29
N GLU A 33 16.28 8.14 0.52
CA GLU A 33 16.23 7.14 -0.54
C GLU A 33 15.00 7.32 -1.46
N LEU A 34 13.84 7.65 -0.90
CA LEU A 34 12.66 7.99 -1.69
C LEU A 34 12.95 9.22 -2.56
N GLY A 35 13.57 10.25 -1.99
CA GLY A 35 13.95 11.47 -2.70
C GLY A 35 14.99 11.25 -3.79
N SER A 36 16.00 10.41 -3.55
CA SER A 36 17.05 10.12 -4.55
C SER A 36 16.50 9.37 -5.78
N ARG A 37 15.38 8.65 -5.62
CA ARG A 37 14.64 8.00 -6.71
C ARG A 37 13.54 8.89 -7.29
N GLY A 38 13.47 10.16 -6.89
CA GLY A 38 12.48 11.13 -7.36
C GLY A 38 11.06 10.83 -6.93
N VAL A 39 10.84 10.02 -5.88
CA VAL A 39 9.49 9.74 -5.35
C VAL A 39 8.96 10.95 -4.61
N LEU A 40 7.75 11.39 -4.94
CA LEU A 40 7.08 12.48 -4.24
C LEU A 40 6.17 11.98 -3.12
N LEU A 41 6.13 12.76 -2.04
CA LEU A 41 5.29 12.55 -0.86
C LEU A 41 4.17 13.60 -0.80
N ASN A 42 3.05 13.24 -0.19
CA ASN A 42 2.08 14.24 0.27
C ASN A 42 2.22 14.44 1.79
N ALA A 43 1.60 15.50 2.31
CA ALA A 43 1.65 15.82 3.74
C ALA A 43 1.20 14.67 4.66
N TYR A 44 0.30 13.80 4.21
CA TYR A 44 -0.11 12.63 4.98
C TYR A 44 0.94 11.51 5.00
N ALA A 45 1.69 11.32 3.91
CA ALA A 45 2.83 10.41 3.92
C ALA A 45 3.94 10.93 4.85
N ASP A 46 4.18 12.24 4.83
CA ASP A 46 5.11 12.88 5.77
C ASP A 46 4.68 12.66 7.22
N MET A 47 3.39 12.90 7.53
CA MET A 47 2.82 12.69 8.86
C MET A 47 2.93 11.24 9.35
N LEU A 48 2.72 10.26 8.46
CA LEU A 48 2.92 8.85 8.80
C LEU A 48 4.40 8.57 9.10
N LEU A 49 5.31 9.01 8.23
CA LEU A 49 6.76 8.79 8.37
C LEU A 49 7.35 9.40 9.64
N ASP A 50 6.73 10.44 10.20
CA ASP A 50 7.18 11.06 11.44
C ASP A 50 6.80 10.26 12.70
N HIS A 51 5.90 9.28 12.57
CA HIS A 51 5.46 8.44 13.68
C HIS A 51 6.59 7.51 14.18
N THR A 52 6.67 7.27 15.48
CA THR A 52 7.74 6.46 16.11
C THR A 52 7.72 4.98 15.73
N ILE A 53 6.61 4.49 15.18
CA ILE A 53 6.52 3.12 14.62
C ILE A 53 7.49 2.91 13.44
N PHE A 54 7.99 3.99 12.83
CA PHE A 54 9.01 3.97 11.77
C PHE A 54 10.44 4.06 12.32
N ASP A 55 10.62 4.01 13.65
CA ASP A 55 11.95 3.86 14.22
C ASP A 55 12.54 2.50 13.80
N PRO A 56 13.87 2.43 13.59
CA PRO A 56 14.51 1.22 13.09
C PRO A 56 14.16 -0.01 13.92
N ARG A 57 13.73 -1.05 13.21
CA ARG A 57 13.56 -2.40 13.72
C ARG A 57 14.41 -3.36 12.90
N ALA A 58 14.55 -4.59 13.37
CA ALA A 58 15.21 -5.64 12.58
C ALA A 58 14.52 -5.80 11.21
N GLU A 59 15.35 -5.89 10.18
CA GLU A 59 14.90 -6.16 8.81
C GLU A 59 14.26 -7.55 8.73
N GLU A 60 13.15 -7.64 8.00
CA GLU A 60 12.52 -8.92 7.66
C GLU A 60 12.08 -8.90 6.20
N GLU A 61 12.17 -10.05 5.54
CA GLU A 61 11.59 -10.24 4.21
C GLU A 61 10.10 -10.60 4.35
N ILE A 62 9.23 -9.81 3.73
CA ILE A 62 7.80 -10.12 3.65
C ILE A 62 7.38 -10.40 2.21
N LYS A 63 6.44 -11.35 2.07
CA LYS A 63 5.79 -11.64 0.78
C LYS A 63 4.57 -10.76 0.65
N ILE A 64 4.58 -9.88 -0.34
CA ILE A 64 3.45 -9.03 -0.68
C ILE A 64 2.59 -9.71 -1.74
N ILE A 65 1.28 -9.67 -1.53
CA ILE A 65 0.29 -10.10 -2.50
C ILE A 65 -0.74 -9.00 -2.74
N GLU A 66 -0.99 -8.68 -4.00
CA GLU A 66 -1.98 -7.68 -4.38
C GLU A 66 -3.35 -8.32 -4.58
N ARG A 67 -4.40 -7.75 -3.99
CA ARG A 67 -5.79 -8.12 -4.23
C ARG A 67 -6.69 -6.92 -4.41
N THR A 68 -7.64 -7.00 -5.33
CA THR A 68 -8.77 -6.08 -5.32
C THR A 68 -9.78 -6.48 -4.25
N VAL A 69 -10.61 -5.53 -3.82
CA VAL A 69 -11.73 -5.79 -2.91
C VAL A 69 -12.65 -6.88 -3.49
N GLY A 70 -12.92 -6.85 -4.80
CA GLY A 70 -13.70 -7.88 -5.50
C GLY A 70 -13.03 -9.27 -5.49
N GLU A 71 -11.71 -9.34 -5.62
CA GLU A 71 -10.95 -10.61 -5.52
C GLU A 71 -10.96 -11.19 -4.10
N LEU A 72 -11.16 -10.36 -3.07
CA LEU A 72 -11.48 -10.79 -1.70
C LEU A 72 -12.95 -11.25 -1.55
N GLY A 73 -13.73 -11.28 -2.64
CA GLY A 73 -15.12 -11.71 -2.64
C GLY A 73 -16.12 -10.65 -2.17
N LEU A 74 -15.69 -9.42 -1.92
CA LEU A 74 -16.53 -8.30 -1.53
C LEU A 74 -17.07 -7.60 -2.80
N ARG A 75 -18.29 -7.95 -3.21
CA ARG A 75 -18.84 -7.61 -4.56
C ARG A 75 -19.54 -6.26 -4.66
N THR A 76 -19.81 -5.61 -3.54
CA THR A 76 -20.56 -4.34 -3.47
C THR A 76 -19.69 -3.18 -2.95
N GLY A 77 -18.38 -3.41 -2.84
CA GLY A 77 -17.49 -2.58 -2.05
C GLY A 77 -17.55 -2.91 -0.56
N ALA A 78 -16.63 -2.35 0.21
CA ALA A 78 -16.48 -2.61 1.64
C ALA A 78 -15.69 -1.50 2.33
N THR A 79 -15.92 -1.36 3.64
CA THR A 79 -15.15 -0.50 4.52
C THR A 79 -13.75 -1.07 4.79
N LEU A 80 -12.82 -0.23 5.26
CA LEU A 80 -11.46 -0.68 5.58
C LEU A 80 -11.43 -1.84 6.61
N PRO A 81 -12.21 -1.80 7.72
CA PRO A 81 -12.25 -2.89 8.67
C PRO A 81 -12.79 -4.21 8.08
N GLU A 82 -13.83 -4.15 7.25
CA GLU A 82 -14.39 -5.33 6.58
C GLU A 82 -13.38 -5.98 5.63
N ILE A 83 -12.67 -5.16 4.85
CA ILE A 83 -11.59 -5.63 3.96
C ILE A 83 -10.52 -6.36 4.76
N PHE A 84 -10.10 -5.81 5.89
CA PHE A 84 -9.07 -6.42 6.73
C PHE A 84 -9.54 -7.72 7.40
N ALA A 85 -10.80 -7.77 7.83
CA ALA A 85 -11.40 -8.98 8.39
C ALA A 85 -11.46 -10.11 7.35
N VAL A 86 -12.00 -9.84 6.16
CA VAL A 86 -12.10 -10.84 5.08
C VAL A 86 -10.72 -11.26 4.57
N ALA A 87 -9.75 -10.34 4.50
CA ALA A 87 -8.38 -10.70 4.13
C ALA A 87 -7.77 -11.72 5.10
N ARG A 88 -7.98 -11.55 6.41
CA ARG A 88 -7.53 -12.49 7.44
C ARG A 88 -8.20 -13.85 7.34
N GLU A 89 -9.51 -13.88 7.12
CA GLU A 89 -10.26 -15.13 6.90
C GLU A 89 -9.76 -15.90 5.66
N ARG A 90 -9.21 -15.18 4.68
CA ARG A 90 -8.61 -15.75 3.47
C ARG A 90 -7.12 -16.10 3.60
N GLY A 91 -6.56 -15.99 4.80
CA GLY A 91 -5.16 -16.34 5.08
C GLY A 91 -4.15 -15.25 4.69
N PHE A 92 -4.59 -14.01 4.50
CA PHE A 92 -3.70 -12.86 4.32
C PHE A 92 -3.53 -12.10 5.64
N ALA A 93 -2.32 -11.64 5.91
CA ALA A 93 -2.03 -10.78 7.04
C ALA A 93 -1.96 -9.30 6.62
N LEU A 94 -2.09 -8.42 7.61
CA LEU A 94 -1.76 -7.01 7.42
C LEU A 94 -0.24 -6.86 7.44
N CYS A 95 0.28 -6.01 6.57
CA CYS A 95 1.69 -5.67 6.54
C CYS A 95 2.09 -4.86 7.79
N PRO A 96 3.37 -4.94 8.20
CA PRO A 96 3.97 -3.97 9.11
C PRO A 96 3.67 -2.52 8.67
N PRO A 97 3.34 -1.58 9.57
CA PRO A 97 2.97 -0.21 9.19
C PRO A 97 4.04 0.56 8.41
N ASP A 98 5.31 0.17 8.59
CA ASP A 98 6.46 0.73 7.89
C ASP A 98 6.62 0.24 6.44
N THR A 99 5.81 -0.72 5.99
CA THR A 99 5.93 -1.35 4.67
C THR A 99 5.80 -0.39 3.49
N GLY A 100 5.03 0.70 3.61
CA GLY A 100 4.74 1.62 2.50
C GLY A 100 5.98 2.18 1.78
N PRO A 101 6.90 2.85 2.51
CA PRO A 101 8.19 3.29 2.00
C PRO A 101 8.98 2.20 1.29
N TYR A 102 9.19 1.04 1.92
CA TYR A 102 9.98 -0.05 1.36
C TYR A 102 9.32 -0.66 0.11
N LEU A 103 7.99 -0.83 0.11
CA LEU A 103 7.27 -1.31 -1.06
C LEU A 103 7.42 -0.34 -2.24
N ARG A 104 7.38 0.97 -2.00
CA ARG A 104 7.62 1.97 -3.06
C ARG A 104 9.05 1.88 -3.59
N LEU A 105 10.04 1.74 -2.72
CA LEU A 105 11.44 1.57 -3.13
C LEU A 105 11.66 0.26 -3.91
N ALA A 106 10.98 -0.83 -3.54
CA ALA A 106 11.08 -2.10 -4.24
C ALA A 106 10.33 -2.12 -5.58
N MET A 107 9.24 -1.36 -5.72
CA MET A 107 8.37 -1.36 -6.90
C MET A 107 8.91 -0.42 -7.99
N ALA A 108 9.87 -0.92 -8.76
CA ALA A 108 10.53 -0.17 -9.84
C ALA A 108 9.59 0.28 -10.97
N SER A 109 8.49 -0.44 -11.21
CA SER A 109 7.48 -0.06 -12.19
C SER A 109 6.06 -0.25 -11.65
N GLN A 110 5.21 0.73 -11.95
CA GLN A 110 3.78 0.69 -11.70
C GLN A 110 3.11 1.40 -12.88
N ALA A 111 1.99 0.87 -13.36
CA ALA A 111 1.25 1.50 -14.45
C ALA A 111 0.82 2.93 -14.07
N ASN A 112 0.90 3.84 -15.03
CA ASN A 112 0.39 5.19 -14.84
C ASN A 112 -1.12 5.14 -14.54
N ALA A 113 -1.58 5.99 -13.63
CA ALA A 113 -3.00 6.15 -13.39
C ALA A 113 -3.71 6.62 -14.65
N SER A 114 -4.96 6.16 -14.84
CA SER A 114 -5.81 6.59 -15.96
C SER A 114 -6.31 8.04 -15.84
N ASP A 115 -6.20 8.62 -14.64
CA ASP A 115 -6.51 10.00 -14.35
C ASP A 115 -5.53 10.59 -13.33
N SER A 116 -5.45 11.91 -13.27
CA SER A 116 -4.67 12.65 -12.26
C SER A 116 -5.52 13.07 -11.06
N VAL A 117 -6.76 12.58 -10.94
CA VAL A 117 -7.70 12.96 -9.87
C VAL A 117 -7.19 12.43 -8.54
N LEU A 118 -6.90 13.33 -7.60
CA LEU A 118 -6.25 12.99 -6.34
C LEU A 118 -7.22 12.56 -5.23
N SER A 119 -8.45 13.07 -5.27
CA SER A 119 -9.58 12.70 -4.41
C SER A 119 -10.84 13.33 -5.00
N ALA A 120 -11.86 12.52 -5.29
CA ALA A 120 -13.16 12.98 -5.77
C ALA A 120 -14.29 12.15 -5.14
N GLY A 121 -14.20 11.91 -3.82
CA GLY A 121 -15.11 11.01 -3.10
C GLY A 121 -14.90 9.52 -3.42
N ARG A 122 -13.94 9.20 -4.28
CA ARG A 122 -13.54 7.83 -4.65
C ARG A 122 -12.05 7.65 -4.48
N SER A 123 -11.63 6.39 -4.46
CA SER A 123 -10.22 6.09 -4.40
C SER A 123 -9.53 6.49 -5.69
N PRO A 124 -8.29 7.01 -5.65
CA PRO A 124 -7.61 7.44 -6.86
C PRO A 124 -7.34 6.24 -7.79
N ALA A 125 -7.57 6.42 -9.09
CA ALA A 125 -7.34 5.36 -10.08
C ALA A 125 -5.87 4.91 -10.06
N GLY A 126 -5.63 3.60 -10.13
CA GLY A 126 -4.27 3.03 -10.10
C GLY A 126 -3.58 3.05 -8.73
N ALA A 127 -4.27 3.48 -7.66
CA ALA A 127 -3.73 3.45 -6.31
C ALA A 127 -3.67 2.02 -5.74
N LEU A 128 -2.48 1.60 -5.28
CA LEU A 128 -2.26 0.39 -4.50
C LEU A 128 -2.11 0.77 -3.02
N LYS A 129 -3.09 0.40 -2.19
CA LYS A 129 -3.08 0.70 -0.75
C LYS A 129 -2.27 -0.36 0.00
N VAL A 130 -1.48 0.03 0.98
CA VAL A 130 -0.78 -0.92 1.85
C VAL A 130 -1.71 -1.30 2.99
N ALA A 131 -2.12 -2.55 3.06
CA ALA A 131 -3.00 -3.05 4.11
C ALA A 131 -2.20 -3.19 5.41
N SER A 132 -2.17 -2.13 6.19
CA SER A 132 -1.54 -2.06 7.52
C SER A 132 -2.57 -1.60 8.54
N ALA A 133 -2.37 -1.97 9.81
CA ALA A 133 -3.24 -1.48 10.88
C ALA A 133 -3.12 0.05 10.98
N PRO A 134 -4.24 0.80 11.11
CA PRO A 134 -4.18 2.24 11.33
C PRO A 134 -3.40 2.56 12.61
N LEU A 135 -2.61 3.64 12.57
CA LEU A 135 -1.81 4.08 13.73
C LEU A 135 -2.62 4.91 14.73
N SER A 136 -3.80 5.37 14.33
CA SER A 136 -4.70 6.17 15.15
C SER A 136 -6.16 5.98 14.71
N ASP A 137 -7.06 6.00 15.68
CA ASP A 137 -8.50 5.99 15.43
C ASP A 137 -9.02 7.36 14.97
N ASP A 138 -8.26 8.44 15.18
CA ASP A 138 -8.61 9.79 14.72
C ASP A 138 -8.82 9.81 13.20
N VAL A 139 -10.00 10.24 12.75
CA VAL A 139 -10.37 10.36 11.33
C VAL A 139 -9.51 11.41 10.62
N ALA A 140 -9.01 12.40 11.35
CA ALA A 140 -8.11 13.40 10.80
C ALA A 140 -6.69 12.86 10.55
N PHE A 141 -6.31 11.77 11.22
CA PHE A 141 -5.01 11.11 11.06
C PHE A 141 -5.03 10.11 9.88
N PRO A 142 -3.98 10.05 9.05
CA PRO A 142 -3.90 9.10 7.93
C PRO A 142 -4.00 7.64 8.37
N LYS A 143 -4.80 6.86 7.63
CA LYS A 143 -5.06 5.44 7.94
C LYS A 143 -3.99 4.50 7.38
N GLY A 144 -3.18 4.97 6.43
CA GLY A 144 -2.06 4.21 5.87
C GLY A 144 -1.54 4.82 4.58
N PHE A 145 -0.60 4.11 3.95
CA PHE A 145 -0.02 4.51 2.67
C PHE A 145 -0.75 3.94 1.46
N TYR A 146 -0.61 4.63 0.35
CA TYR A 146 -0.85 4.09 -0.97
C TYR A 146 0.23 4.55 -1.96
N LEU A 147 0.42 3.69 -2.95
CA LEU A 147 1.36 3.82 -4.04
C LEU A 147 0.59 4.21 -5.31
N ARG A 148 1.05 5.24 -6.03
CA ARG A 148 0.48 5.64 -7.33
C ARG A 148 1.55 6.18 -8.27
N VAL A 149 1.32 6.06 -9.58
CA VAL A 149 2.05 6.83 -10.61
C VAL A 149 1.06 7.74 -11.30
N VAL A 150 1.40 9.03 -11.46
CA VAL A 150 0.57 10.04 -12.13
C VAL A 150 1.46 10.81 -13.07
N ASP A 151 1.11 10.86 -14.36
CA ASP A 151 1.91 11.52 -15.40
C ASP A 151 3.39 11.07 -15.39
N GLY A 152 3.62 9.79 -15.14
CA GLY A 152 4.97 9.19 -15.02
C GLY A 152 5.68 9.45 -13.70
N GLN A 153 5.14 10.34 -12.84
CA GLN A 153 5.69 10.65 -11.53
C GLN A 153 5.28 9.59 -10.51
N GLN A 154 6.26 9.01 -9.80
CA GLN A 154 6.02 8.08 -8.71
C GLN A 154 5.65 8.81 -7.42
N TRP A 155 4.63 8.29 -6.73
CA TRP A 155 4.14 8.83 -5.47
C TRP A 155 4.06 7.74 -4.39
N LEU A 156 4.47 8.12 -3.18
CA LEU A 156 4.05 7.48 -1.94
C LEU A 156 3.20 8.48 -1.17
N ARG A 157 1.97 8.11 -0.87
CA ARG A 157 0.99 9.04 -0.28
C ARG A 157 0.32 8.42 0.92
N GLY A 158 0.01 9.23 1.93
CA GLY A 158 -0.94 8.86 2.97
C GLY A 158 -2.36 9.12 2.49
N PHE A 159 -3.30 8.27 2.90
CA PHE A 159 -4.74 8.49 2.70
C PHE A 159 -5.47 8.59 4.04
N ARG A 160 -6.62 9.27 4.00
CA ARG A 160 -7.60 9.29 5.08
C ARG A 160 -8.90 8.71 4.57
N CYS A 161 -9.61 8.02 5.45
CA CYS A 161 -10.98 7.62 5.28
C CYS A 161 -11.61 7.53 6.67
N ASP A 162 -12.90 7.82 6.76
CA ASP A 162 -13.68 7.47 7.93
C ASP A 162 -14.05 5.98 7.89
N HIS A 163 -14.85 5.54 8.86
CA HIS A 163 -15.29 4.15 8.98
C HIS A 163 -16.45 3.81 8.04
N GLU A 164 -17.10 4.80 7.43
CA GLU A 164 -18.22 4.61 6.49
C GLU A 164 -17.76 4.59 5.03
N TYR A 165 -16.53 5.04 4.76
CA TYR A 165 -15.96 5.06 3.43
C TYR A 165 -15.89 3.67 2.80
N LEU A 166 -16.60 3.51 1.68
CA LEU A 166 -16.61 2.28 0.90
C LEU A 166 -15.55 2.30 -0.20
N PHE A 167 -14.61 1.38 -0.12
CA PHE A 167 -13.73 1.05 -1.24
C PHE A 167 -14.51 0.23 -2.26
N SER A 168 -14.35 0.57 -3.54
CA SER A 168 -14.97 -0.11 -4.67
C SER A 168 -14.37 -1.51 -4.87
N THR A 169 -15.05 -2.37 -5.65
CA THR A 169 -14.55 -3.71 -5.98
C THR A 169 -13.20 -3.71 -6.68
N GLU A 170 -12.88 -2.63 -7.40
CA GLU A 170 -11.64 -2.48 -8.17
C GLU A 170 -10.49 -1.92 -7.33
N ASP A 171 -10.78 -1.45 -6.12
CA ASP A 171 -9.75 -0.93 -5.22
C ASP A 171 -8.77 -2.00 -4.81
N ARG A 172 -7.48 -1.69 -4.98
CA ARG A 172 -6.40 -2.65 -4.82
C ARG A 172 -5.62 -2.42 -3.54
N PHE A 173 -5.35 -3.51 -2.83
CA PHE A 173 -4.58 -3.56 -1.60
C PHE A 173 -3.40 -4.52 -1.73
N ALA A 174 -2.27 -4.15 -1.14
CA ALA A 174 -1.11 -5.00 -0.90
C ALA A 174 -1.21 -5.57 0.52
N PHE A 175 -1.29 -6.90 0.62
CA PHE A 175 -1.33 -7.65 1.88
C PHE A 175 -0.05 -8.46 2.07
N GLN A 176 0.22 -8.85 3.30
CA GLN A 176 1.25 -9.85 3.59
C GLN A 176 0.68 -11.25 3.37
N ARG A 177 1.42 -12.08 2.65
CA ARG A 177 1.13 -13.51 2.53
C ARG A 177 1.92 -14.27 3.59
N LEU A 178 1.21 -15.01 4.44
CA LEU A 178 1.79 -15.96 5.40
C LEU A 178 2.32 -17.21 4.69
#